data_AF-B0EXJ9-F1
#
_entry.id   AF-B0EXJ9-F1
#
_cell.length_a   1.000
_cell.length_b   1.000
_cell.length_c   1.000
_cell.angle_alpha   90.00
_cell.angle_beta   90.00
_cell.angle_gamma   90.00
#
_symmetry.space_group_name_H-M   'P 1'
#
loop_
_entity.id
_entity.type
_entity.pdbx_description
1 polymer ?
#
loop_
_entity_poly.entity_id
_entity_poly.type
_entity_poly.pdbx_seq_one_letter_code
_entity_poly.pdbx_strand_id
1 'polypeptide(L)'
;RILLKKEPLNLRGIVLTMADPVQLKAWESLSDWYQNEDDSSTAFEMAHGKNFWDYSSEHMEHAEFFNEAMASDSQLISKLLIGEYKFLFEGLASLVDIGGGTGTIAKAIAKNFPQLKCTVFDLPHVVANLESKENVEFVAGDMFEKIPSANAIFLKWILHDWNDEDCVKILKSCKKAIPAKGG
;
A
#
# COMPACT_ATOMS: atom_id res chain seq x y z
N ARG A 1 16.64 -9.43 18.14
CA ARG A 1 15.18 -9.54 18.44
C ARG A 1 14.34 -9.16 17.22
N ILE A 2 14.56 -8.00 16.61
CA ILE A 2 13.81 -7.49 15.44
C ILE A 2 13.80 -8.37 14.17
N LEU A 3 14.57 -9.45 14.08
CA LEU A 3 14.55 -10.36 12.91
C LEU A 3 13.71 -11.63 13.15
N LEU A 4 13.15 -11.79 14.35
CA LEU A 4 12.34 -12.94 14.70
C LEU A 4 10.92 -12.78 14.14
N LYS A 5 10.46 -13.75 13.34
CA LYS A 5 9.15 -13.70 12.65
C LYS A 5 7.94 -13.48 13.57
N LYS A 6 8.02 -13.92 14.84
CA LYS A 6 6.93 -13.82 15.82
C LYS A 6 6.95 -12.52 16.63
N GLU A 7 7.96 -11.68 16.46
CA GLU A 7 8.02 -10.40 17.17
C GLU A 7 7.04 -9.40 16.52
N PRO A 8 6.18 -8.73 17.30
CA PRO A 8 5.21 -7.76 16.77
C PRO A 8 5.84 -6.54 16.09
N LEU A 9 7.14 -6.31 16.29
CA LEU A 9 7.93 -5.26 15.65
C LEU A 9 9.16 -5.91 15.00
N ASN A 10 8.92 -6.74 13.99
CA ASN A 10 9.98 -7.39 13.24
C ASN A 10 10.29 -6.63 11.95
N LEU A 11 11.56 -6.51 11.58
CA LEU A 11 12.02 -5.89 10.33
C LEU A 11 12.49 -6.95 9.33
N ARG A 12 12.10 -8.22 9.53
CA ARG A 12 12.57 -9.34 8.70
C ARG A 12 12.20 -9.14 7.23
N GLY A 13 10.93 -8.84 6.94
CA GLY A 13 10.47 -8.59 5.58
C GLY A 13 11.22 -7.44 4.90
N ILE A 14 11.46 -6.35 5.65
CA ILE A 14 12.23 -5.19 5.15
C ILE A 14 13.66 -5.61 4.78
N VAL A 15 14.35 -6.31 5.68
CA VAL A 15 15.73 -6.77 5.43
C VAL A 15 15.78 -7.70 4.21
N LEU A 16 14.82 -8.62 4.07
CA LEU A 16 14.76 -9.53 2.93
C LEU A 16 14.49 -8.78 1.62
N THR A 17 13.57 -7.83 1.63
CA THR A 17 13.25 -7.00 0.46
C THR A 17 14.45 -6.16 0.04
N MET A 18 15.16 -5.54 0.99
CA MET A 18 16.33 -4.72 0.69
C MET A 18 17.55 -5.53 0.23
N ALA A 19 17.67 -6.78 0.69
CA ALA A 19 18.75 -7.70 0.31
C ALA A 19 18.39 -8.60 -0.88
N ASP A 20 17.18 -8.46 -1.43
CA ASP A 20 16.71 -9.23 -2.57
C ASP A 20 17.59 -8.92 -3.80
N PRO A 21 18.11 -9.93 -4.52
CA PRO A 21 18.88 -9.72 -5.75
C PRO A 21 18.17 -8.84 -6.79
N VAL A 22 16.84 -8.91 -6.87
CA VAL A 22 16.01 -8.05 -7.73
C VAL A 22 16.20 -6.59 -7.33
N GLN A 23 16.14 -6.29 -6.03
CA GLN A 23 16.33 -4.93 -5.53
C GLN A 23 17.78 -4.46 -5.70
N LEU A 24 18.75 -5.32 -5.40
CA LEU A 24 20.17 -5.00 -5.52
C LEU A 24 20.56 -4.68 -6.97
N LYS A 25 20.00 -5.40 -7.94
CA LYS A 25 20.24 -5.12 -9.37
C LYS A 25 19.73 -3.72 -9.79
N ALA A 26 18.62 -3.26 -9.21
CA ALA A 26 18.14 -1.89 -9.44
C ALA A 26 19.13 -0.85 -8.89
N TRP A 27 19.74 -1.11 -7.73
CA TRP A 27 20.80 -0.25 -7.16
C TRP A 27 22.08 -0.26 -8.00
N GLU A 28 22.48 -1.41 -8.54
CA GLU A 28 23.63 -1.52 -9.45
C GLU A 28 23.41 -0.71 -10.74
N SER A 29 22.16 -0.59 -11.18
CA SER A 29 21.77 0.17 -12.39
C SER A 29 21.65 1.68 -12.14
N LEU A 30 21.84 2.17 -10.90
CA LEU A 30 21.62 3.57 -10.55
C LEU A 30 22.53 4.55 -11.31
N SER A 31 23.79 4.15 -11.56
CA SER A 31 24.74 4.98 -12.33
C SER A 31 24.30 5.13 -13.79
N ASP A 32 23.84 4.04 -14.39
CA ASP A 32 23.38 4.03 -15.78
C ASP A 32 22.07 4.81 -15.92
N TRP A 33 21.17 4.66 -14.93
CA TRP A 33 19.94 5.43 -14.83
C TRP A 33 20.21 6.93 -14.75
N TYR A 34 21.16 7.35 -13.90
CA TYR A 34 21.51 8.76 -13.75
C TYR A 34 22.13 9.38 -15.01
N GLN A 35 22.81 8.58 -15.83
CA GLN A 35 23.44 9.05 -17.08
C GLN A 35 22.47 9.03 -18.26
N ASN A 36 21.32 8.37 -18.14
CA ASN A 36 20.32 8.34 -19.17
C ASN A 36 19.58 9.69 -19.23
N GLU A 37 19.42 10.24 -20.43
CA GLU A 37 18.67 11.49 -20.65
C GLU A 37 17.15 11.26 -20.68
N ASP A 38 16.72 9.99 -20.66
CA ASP A 38 15.31 9.59 -20.58
C ASP A 38 14.86 9.41 -19.11
N ASP A 39 14.30 10.49 -18.55
CA ASP A 39 13.74 10.55 -17.19
C ASP A 39 12.42 9.76 -17.01
N SER A 40 11.90 9.11 -18.07
CA SER A 40 10.61 8.40 -17.98
C SER A 40 10.70 7.03 -17.30
N SER A 41 11.91 6.51 -17.10
CA SER A 41 12.15 5.20 -16.48
C SER A 41 12.80 5.31 -15.11
N THR A 42 12.43 4.45 -14.19
CA THR A 42 13.09 4.26 -12.90
C THR A 42 14.33 3.36 -13.04
N ALA A 43 15.26 3.41 -12.08
CA ALA A 43 16.38 2.48 -12.04
C ALA A 43 15.94 1.00 -11.97
N PHE A 44 14.77 0.74 -11.36
CA PHE A 44 14.17 -0.59 -11.36
C PHE A 44 13.71 -1.02 -12.75
N GLU A 45 13.03 -0.14 -13.49
CA GLU A 45 12.63 -0.38 -14.88
C GLU A 45 13.83 -0.58 -15.79
N MET A 46 14.89 0.20 -15.61
CA MET A 46 16.12 0.01 -16.36
C MET A 46 16.74 -1.37 -16.11
N ALA A 47 16.71 -1.85 -14.86
CA ALA A 47 17.30 -3.14 -14.49
C ALA A 47 16.46 -4.35 -14.96
N HIS A 48 15.14 -4.22 -15.01
CA HIS A 48 14.20 -5.34 -15.16
C HIS A 48 13.24 -5.24 -16.36
N GLY A 49 13.22 -4.11 -17.06
CA GLY A 49 12.37 -3.85 -18.22
C GLY A 49 10.89 -3.62 -17.92
N LYS A 50 10.50 -3.56 -16.64
CA LYS A 50 9.12 -3.35 -16.16
C LYS A 50 9.13 -2.53 -14.88
N ASN A 51 8.05 -1.80 -14.61
CA ASN A 51 7.90 -1.13 -13.32
C ASN A 51 7.80 -2.15 -12.18
N PHE A 52 8.06 -1.67 -10.97
CA PHE A 52 8.07 -2.48 -9.75
C PHE A 52 6.78 -3.29 -9.56
N TRP A 53 5.62 -2.68 -9.82
CA TRP A 53 4.31 -3.29 -9.59
C TRP A 53 3.99 -4.38 -10.62
N ASP A 54 4.25 -4.11 -11.90
CA ASP A 54 4.08 -5.09 -12.98
C ASP A 54 5.03 -6.27 -12.81
N TYR A 55 6.30 -6.00 -12.45
CA TYR A 55 7.27 -7.05 -12.14
C TYR A 55 6.80 -7.92 -10.98
N SER A 56 6.33 -7.30 -9.88
CA SER A 56 5.83 -8.01 -8.70
C SER A 56 4.61 -8.88 -9.01
N SER A 57 3.75 -8.45 -9.94
CA SER A 57 2.57 -9.23 -10.36
C SER A 57 2.94 -10.55 -11.04
N GLU A 58 4.13 -10.64 -11.63
CA GLU A 58 4.64 -11.83 -12.33
C GLU A 58 5.58 -12.68 -11.46
N HIS A 59 6.12 -12.12 -10.36
CA HIS A 59 7.14 -12.73 -9.52
C HIS A 59 6.66 -12.81 -8.06
N MET A 60 5.84 -13.84 -7.77
CA MET A 60 5.18 -13.99 -6.46
C MET A 60 6.13 -14.01 -5.27
N GLU A 61 7.34 -14.59 -5.38
CA GLU A 61 8.31 -14.62 -4.27
C GLU A 61 8.76 -13.20 -3.86
N HIS A 62 9.01 -12.33 -4.84
CA HIS A 62 9.37 -10.93 -4.60
C HIS A 62 8.19 -10.16 -3.97
N ALA A 63 6.98 -10.36 -4.52
CA ALA A 63 5.77 -9.76 -3.98
C ALA A 63 5.49 -10.22 -2.54
N GLU A 64 5.79 -11.47 -2.19
CA GLU A 64 5.62 -11.99 -0.84
C GLU A 64 6.54 -11.29 0.18
N PHE A 65 7.82 -11.10 -0.13
CA PHE A 65 8.73 -10.38 0.76
C PHE A 65 8.33 -8.92 0.94
N PHE A 66 7.95 -8.26 -0.16
CA PHE A 66 7.46 -6.88 -0.11
C PHE A 66 6.19 -6.76 0.74
N ASN A 67 5.22 -7.66 0.54
CA ASN A 67 3.99 -7.69 1.33
C ASN A 67 4.26 -8.00 2.81
N GLU A 68 5.21 -8.88 3.15
CA GLU A 68 5.63 -9.14 4.54
C GLU A 68 6.26 -7.88 5.16
N ALA A 69 7.09 -7.15 4.41
CA ALA A 69 7.68 -5.89 4.84
C ALA A 69 6.61 -4.84 5.17
N MET A 70 5.66 -4.62 4.24
CA MET A 70 4.57 -3.65 4.39
C MET A 70 3.61 -4.02 5.52
N ALA A 71 3.32 -5.32 5.70
CA ALA A 71 2.48 -5.80 6.79
C ALA A 71 3.13 -5.54 8.16
N SER A 72 4.44 -5.71 8.28
CA SER A 72 5.13 -5.48 9.55
C SER A 72 5.12 -4.01 9.99
N ASP A 73 5.43 -3.10 9.07
CA ASP A 73 5.33 -1.65 9.35
C ASP A 73 3.89 -1.25 9.70
N SER A 74 2.91 -1.81 8.99
CA SER A 74 1.48 -1.59 9.26
C SER A 74 1.02 -2.05 10.66
N GLN A 75 1.66 -3.06 11.26
CA GLN A 75 1.34 -3.47 12.64
C GLN A 75 1.76 -2.42 13.67
N LEU A 76 2.87 -1.72 13.44
CA LEU A 76 3.31 -0.62 14.30
C LEU A 76 2.36 0.57 14.14
N ILE A 77 2.09 0.97 12.90
CA ILE A 77 1.23 2.12 12.59
C ILE A 77 -0.19 1.89 13.10
N SER A 78 -0.76 0.69 12.93
CA SER A 78 -2.11 0.39 13.44
C SER A 78 -2.22 0.52 14.97
N LYS A 79 -1.19 0.11 15.74
CA LYS A 79 -1.19 0.32 17.20
C LYS A 79 -1.22 1.80 17.56
N LEU A 80 -0.45 2.62 16.86
CA LEU A 80 -0.42 4.07 17.07
C LEU A 80 -1.77 4.70 16.70
N LEU A 81 -2.32 4.36 15.54
CA LEU A 81 -3.61 4.87 15.07
C LEU A 81 -4.75 4.56 16.06
N ILE A 82 -4.80 3.33 16.57
CA ILE A 82 -5.84 2.92 17.51
C ILE A 82 -5.59 3.46 18.93
N GLY A 83 -4.33 3.57 19.35
CA GLY A 83 -3.97 4.02 20.70
C GLY A 83 -4.08 5.52 20.91
N GLU A 84 -3.64 6.32 19.94
CA GLU A 84 -3.49 7.77 20.10
C GLU A 84 -4.37 8.59 19.16
N TYR A 85 -4.69 8.05 17.97
CA TYR A 85 -5.38 8.78 16.92
C TYR A 85 -6.78 8.23 16.62
N LYS A 86 -7.39 7.57 17.60
CA LYS A 86 -8.72 6.94 17.45
C LYS A 86 -9.79 7.94 16.97
N PHE A 87 -9.70 9.19 17.42
CA PHE A 87 -10.61 10.28 17.04
C PHE A 87 -10.70 10.54 15.52
N LEU A 88 -9.67 10.17 14.74
CA LEU A 88 -9.68 10.32 13.28
C LEU A 88 -10.78 9.50 12.60
N PHE A 89 -11.22 8.41 13.24
CA PHE A 89 -12.18 7.47 12.66
C PHE A 89 -13.59 7.61 13.27
N GLU A 90 -13.74 8.44 14.29
CA GLU A 90 -15.03 8.63 14.96
C GLU A 90 -16.03 9.33 14.03
N GLY A 91 -17.24 8.76 13.92
CA GLY A 91 -18.31 9.29 13.08
C GLY A 91 -18.20 8.97 11.58
N LEU A 92 -17.14 8.27 11.14
CA LEU A 92 -17.06 7.76 9.78
C LEU A 92 -17.98 6.55 9.58
N ALA A 93 -18.71 6.49 8.46
CA ALA A 93 -19.47 5.30 8.07
C ALA A 93 -18.69 4.39 7.11
N SER A 94 -17.80 4.97 6.29
CA SER A 94 -16.93 4.22 5.38
C SER A 94 -15.52 4.82 5.24
N LEU A 95 -14.53 3.93 5.09
CA LEU A 95 -13.12 4.24 4.87
C LEU A 95 -12.59 3.37 3.73
N VAL A 96 -11.83 3.95 2.79
CA VAL A 96 -11.04 3.20 1.81
C VAL A 96 -9.55 3.36 2.13
N ASP A 97 -8.87 2.24 2.31
CA ASP A 97 -7.41 2.12 2.46
C ASP A 97 -6.82 1.80 1.08
N ILE A 98 -6.28 2.82 0.41
CA ILE A 98 -5.72 2.71 -0.95
C ILE A 98 -4.30 2.18 -0.86
N GLY A 99 -3.98 1.16 -1.66
CA GLY A 99 -2.76 0.39 -1.53
C GLY A 99 -2.64 -0.29 -0.16
N GLY A 100 -3.78 -0.68 0.41
CA GLY A 100 -3.87 -1.25 1.77
C GLY A 100 -3.27 -2.65 1.91
N GLY A 101 -2.75 -3.22 0.82
CA GLY A 101 -2.08 -4.51 0.76
C GLY A 101 -2.96 -5.65 1.24
N THR A 102 -2.44 -6.43 2.17
CA THR A 102 -3.17 -7.55 2.80
C THR A 102 -4.19 -7.11 3.87
N GLY A 103 -4.43 -5.80 4.00
CA GLY A 103 -5.47 -5.20 4.83
C GLY A 103 -5.12 -5.08 6.31
N THR A 104 -3.83 -5.03 6.66
CA THR A 104 -3.40 -5.01 8.08
C THR A 104 -4.00 -3.83 8.85
N ILE A 105 -4.02 -2.64 8.26
CA ILE A 105 -4.58 -1.43 8.90
C ILE A 105 -6.10 -1.46 8.90
N ALA A 106 -6.73 -1.70 7.74
CA ALA A 106 -8.18 -1.82 7.64
C ALA A 106 -8.76 -2.84 8.64
N LYS A 107 -8.14 -4.02 8.81
CA LYS A 107 -8.56 -5.03 9.80
C LYS A 107 -8.44 -4.52 11.24
N ALA A 108 -7.38 -3.79 11.56
CA ALA A 108 -7.19 -3.22 12.89
C ALA A 108 -8.21 -2.11 13.21
N ILE A 109 -8.51 -1.26 12.23
CA ILE A 109 -9.54 -0.22 12.32
C ILE A 109 -10.92 -0.86 12.49
N ALA A 110 -11.30 -1.77 11.58
CA ALA A 110 -12.57 -2.48 11.58
C ALA A 110 -12.87 -3.17 12.91
N LYS A 111 -11.86 -3.80 13.54
CA LYS A 111 -11.97 -4.43 14.86
C LYS A 111 -12.30 -3.44 15.98
N ASN A 112 -11.81 -2.20 15.91
CA ASN A 112 -12.04 -1.17 16.92
C ASN A 112 -13.26 -0.28 16.64
N PHE A 113 -13.77 -0.34 15.41
CA PHE A 113 -14.95 0.37 14.94
C PHE A 113 -15.87 -0.57 14.14
N PRO A 114 -16.63 -1.46 14.81
CA PRO A 114 -17.42 -2.48 14.12
C PRO A 114 -18.51 -1.94 13.17
N GLN A 115 -18.88 -0.66 13.32
CA GLN A 115 -19.85 0.01 12.44
C GLN A 115 -19.19 0.67 11.21
N LEU A 116 -17.87 0.88 11.24
CA LEU A 116 -17.13 1.48 10.13
C LEU A 116 -16.87 0.42 9.06
N LYS A 117 -17.40 0.65 7.86
CA LYS A 117 -17.08 -0.18 6.69
C LYS A 117 -15.68 0.18 6.18
N CYS A 118 -14.79 -0.79 6.14
CA CYS A 118 -13.42 -0.62 5.65
C CYS A 118 -13.26 -1.34 4.31
N THR A 119 -12.84 -0.63 3.28
CA THR A 119 -12.48 -1.21 1.99
C THR A 119 -10.96 -1.16 1.83
N VAL A 120 -10.34 -2.30 1.62
CA VAL A 120 -8.94 -2.40 1.17
C VAL A 120 -8.97 -2.36 -0.35
N PHE A 121 -8.40 -1.32 -0.94
CA PHE A 121 -8.37 -1.12 -2.39
C PHE A 121 -6.93 -1.25 -2.90
N ASP A 122 -6.67 -2.26 -3.72
CA ASP A 122 -5.32 -2.56 -4.20
C ASP A 122 -5.35 -3.22 -5.59
N LEU A 123 -4.16 -3.47 -6.15
CA LEU A 123 -4.01 -4.14 -7.43
C LEU A 123 -4.60 -5.56 -7.41
N PRO A 124 -5.11 -6.06 -8.55
CA PRO A 124 -5.77 -7.37 -8.61
C PRO A 124 -4.94 -8.53 -8.03
N HIS A 125 -3.64 -8.56 -8.31
CA HIS A 125 -2.76 -9.63 -7.85
C HIS A 125 -2.55 -9.63 -6.32
N VAL A 126 -2.68 -8.46 -5.67
CA VAL A 126 -2.50 -8.31 -4.22
C VAL A 126 -3.70 -8.85 -3.46
N VAL A 127 -4.91 -8.62 -3.96
CA VAL A 127 -6.16 -8.99 -3.27
C VAL A 127 -6.81 -10.29 -3.76
N ALA A 128 -6.30 -10.90 -4.83
CA ALA A 128 -6.93 -12.05 -5.50
C ALA A 128 -7.32 -13.22 -4.57
N ASN A 129 -6.53 -13.48 -3.52
CA ASN A 129 -6.72 -14.60 -2.59
C ASN A 129 -7.17 -14.16 -1.19
N LEU A 130 -7.66 -12.93 -1.05
CA LEU A 130 -8.08 -12.38 0.23
C LEU A 130 -9.60 -12.42 0.34
N GLU A 131 -10.08 -12.97 1.45
CA GLU A 131 -11.51 -13.07 1.73
C GLU A 131 -12.01 -11.84 2.49
N SER A 132 -13.03 -11.19 1.92
CA SER A 132 -13.82 -10.16 2.60
C SER A 132 -14.59 -10.78 3.77
N LYS A 133 -14.55 -10.14 4.94
CA LYS A 133 -15.19 -10.65 6.16
C LYS A 133 -15.65 -9.50 7.04
N GLU A 134 -16.81 -9.69 7.66
CA GLU A 134 -17.42 -8.72 8.59
C GLU A 134 -17.55 -7.34 7.92
N ASN A 135 -16.90 -6.31 8.47
CA ASN A 135 -16.88 -4.94 7.96
C ASN A 135 -15.61 -4.60 7.16
N VAL A 136 -14.87 -5.61 6.67
CA VAL A 136 -13.71 -5.46 5.79
C VAL A 136 -13.99 -6.07 4.42
N GLU A 137 -13.89 -5.26 3.37
CA GLU A 137 -14.04 -5.67 1.98
C GLU A 137 -12.72 -5.47 1.22
N PHE A 138 -12.33 -6.44 0.39
CA PHE A 138 -11.21 -6.31 -0.55
C PHE A 138 -11.73 -6.00 -1.95
N VAL A 139 -11.23 -4.92 -2.55
CA VAL A 139 -11.62 -4.48 -3.89
C VAL A 139 -10.37 -4.33 -4.75
N ALA A 140 -10.35 -5.06 -5.86
CA ALA A 140 -9.30 -4.94 -6.87
C ALA A 140 -9.55 -3.71 -7.77
N GLY A 141 -8.50 -2.97 -8.10
CA GLY A 141 -8.57 -1.93 -9.12
C GLY A 141 -7.29 -1.09 -9.23
N ASP A 142 -7.42 0.00 -9.99
CA ASP A 142 -6.37 0.98 -10.19
C ASP A 142 -6.82 2.34 -9.63
N MET A 143 -6.00 2.93 -8.75
CA MET A 143 -6.23 4.23 -8.13
C MET A 143 -6.12 5.41 -9.11
N PHE A 144 -5.43 5.22 -10.23
CA PHE A 144 -5.38 6.20 -11.32
C PHE A 144 -6.68 6.24 -12.13
N GLU A 145 -7.44 5.14 -12.15
CA GLU A 145 -8.71 5.05 -12.86
C GLU A 145 -9.90 5.43 -11.97
N LYS A 146 -10.17 4.63 -10.93
CA LYS A 146 -11.37 4.80 -10.11
C LYS A 146 -11.20 4.21 -8.71
N ILE A 147 -11.30 5.10 -7.72
CA ILE A 147 -11.32 4.74 -6.30
C ILE A 147 -12.78 4.54 -5.84
N PRO A 148 -13.10 3.50 -5.03
CA PRO A 148 -14.42 3.34 -4.41
C PRO A 148 -14.83 4.55 -3.56
N SER A 149 -16.12 4.89 -3.53
CA SER A 149 -16.57 6.04 -2.75
C SER A 149 -16.58 5.73 -1.25
N ALA A 150 -16.06 6.65 -0.43
CA ALA A 150 -16.06 6.53 1.03
C ALA A 150 -16.02 7.88 1.73
N ASN A 151 -16.38 7.93 3.02
CA ASN A 151 -16.32 9.17 3.79
C ASN A 151 -14.89 9.64 4.05
N ALA A 152 -13.94 8.71 4.08
CA ALA A 152 -12.53 9.00 4.23
C ALA A 152 -11.70 8.08 3.33
N ILE A 153 -10.53 8.59 2.95
CA ILE A 153 -9.50 7.87 2.23
C ILE A 153 -8.24 7.83 3.11
N PHE A 154 -7.62 6.68 3.21
CA PHE A 154 -6.34 6.48 3.88
C PHE A 154 -5.29 6.06 2.85
N LEU A 155 -4.12 6.69 2.93
CA LEU A 155 -2.98 6.49 2.04
C LEU A 155 -1.73 6.29 2.91
N LYS A 156 -1.34 5.04 3.13
CA LYS A 156 -0.09 4.71 3.83
C LYS A 156 0.94 4.21 2.83
N TRP A 157 2.13 4.82 2.82
CA TRP A 157 3.23 4.40 1.96
C TRP A 157 2.82 4.35 0.47
N ILE A 158 2.00 5.32 0.02
CA ILE A 158 1.56 5.39 -1.38
C ILE A 158 2.21 6.57 -2.10
N LEU A 159 2.00 7.80 -1.59
CA LEU A 159 2.40 9.00 -2.33
C LEU A 159 3.92 9.13 -2.55
N HIS A 160 4.77 8.44 -1.78
CA HIS A 160 6.21 8.51 -2.02
C HIS A 160 6.69 7.65 -3.19
N ASP A 161 5.84 6.77 -3.73
CA ASP A 161 6.19 5.92 -4.88
C ASP A 161 6.08 6.68 -6.20
N TRP A 162 5.53 7.89 -6.18
CA TRP A 162 5.10 8.60 -7.38
C TRP A 162 5.74 9.98 -7.48
N ASN A 163 5.94 10.43 -8.73
CA ASN A 163 6.28 11.83 -9.01
C ASN A 163 5.12 12.78 -8.63
N ASP A 164 5.38 14.08 -8.69
CA ASP A 164 4.43 15.11 -8.31
C ASP A 164 3.15 15.09 -9.17
N GLU A 165 3.28 14.88 -10.48
CA GLU A 165 2.16 14.81 -11.42
C GLU A 165 1.20 13.66 -11.07
N ASP A 166 1.76 12.49 -10.79
CA ASP A 166 1.02 11.28 -10.45
C ASP A 166 0.44 11.37 -9.03
N CYS A 167 1.16 11.95 -8.07
CA CYS A 167 0.62 12.32 -6.77
C CYS A 167 -0.62 13.21 -6.90
N VAL A 168 -0.57 14.23 -7.76
CA VAL A 168 -1.71 15.12 -8.02
C VAL A 168 -2.88 14.36 -8.66
N LYS A 169 -2.62 13.42 -9.58
CA LYS A 169 -3.67 12.56 -10.15
C LYS A 169 -4.33 11.71 -9.07
N ILE A 170 -3.55 11.02 -8.24
CA ILE A 170 -4.04 10.20 -7.13
C ILE A 170 -4.90 11.04 -6.19
N LEU A 171 -4.39 12.19 -5.72
CA LEU A 171 -5.12 13.07 -4.80
C LEU A 171 -6.42 13.63 -5.43
N LYS A 172 -6.44 13.91 -6.73
CA LYS A 172 -7.66 14.29 -7.46
C LYS A 172 -8.68 13.14 -7.49
N SER A 173 -8.24 11.91 -7.70
CA SER A 173 -9.11 10.72 -7.64
C SER A 173 -9.66 10.52 -6.23
N CYS A 174 -8.82 10.65 -5.19
CA CYS A 174 -9.25 10.61 -3.79
C CYS A 174 -10.33 11.66 -3.50
N LYS A 175 -10.12 12.90 -3.95
CA LYS A 175 -11.08 13.99 -3.77
C LYS A 175 -12.43 13.69 -4.42
N LYS A 176 -12.44 13.04 -5.60
CA LYS A 176 -13.69 12.64 -6.28
C LYS A 176 -14.41 11.49 -5.57
N ALA A 177 -13.66 10.61 -4.89
CA ALA A 177 -14.23 9.47 -4.18
C ALA A 177 -14.94 9.86 -2.87
N ILE A 178 -14.58 11.01 -2.28
CA ILE A 178 -15.19 11.50 -1.04
C ILE A 178 -16.47 12.28 -1.37
N PRO A 179 -17.67 11.83 -0.92
CA PRO A 179 -18.91 12.57 -1.13
C PRO A 179 -18.86 13.96 -0.50
N ALA A 180 -19.55 14.93 -1.11
CA ALA A 180 -19.77 16.22 -0.47
C ALA A 180 -20.56 16.03 0.83
N LYS A 181 -20.22 16.80 1.89
CA LYS A 181 -20.94 16.73 3.17
C LYS A 181 -22.45 16.96 2.93
N GLY A 182 -23.27 15.93 3.16
CA GLY A 182 -24.74 15.98 3.05
C GLY A 182 -25.38 15.03 2.03
N GLY A 183 -24.64 14.09 1.44
CA GLY A 183 -25.17 13.00 0.60
C GLY A 183 -25.42 11.71 1.37
#